data_AF-A0A6N2V1A5-F1
#
_entry.id   AF-A0A6N2V1A5-F1
#
_cell.length_a   1.000
_cell.length_b   1.000
_cell.length_c   1.000
_cell.angle_alpha   90.00
_cell.angle_beta   90.00
_cell.angle_gamma   90.00
#
_symmetry.space_group_name_H-M   'P 1'
#
loop_
_entity.id
_entity.type
_entity.pdbx_description
1 polymer ?
#
loop_
_entity_poly.entity_id
_entity_poly.type
_entity_poly.pdbx_seq_one_letter_code
_entity_poly.pdbx_strand_id
1 'polypeptide(L)'
;MERKTKQGYSVSKNVGWMIQNAWKNEKSVIWFCLLLAFLGVLLNLVQLFIAPEILGKVEEGASISSLFTTVGVFSGLLFLLLGLKRYVVKNTLIGRVFVRMNIAFQIAYKRNTTSYENHINTKVTRILKKAEMALHGNQSSAEQIWTTLTNLLENGMNFIIYLFLLSNLEWWIVLLVIGTGTVSFLVNKKVTQWKYENRKEEEQYIAHLDYVNRTSESVTMAKDIRIFGLQGWLRDIHSRTLHLYDAFRKQEGKSGYYQCPGISGIIGTFLF
;
A
#
# COMPACT_ATOMS: atom_id res chain seq x y z
N MET A 1 6.94 12.71 -38.90
CA MET A 1 6.06 13.20 -37.83
C MET A 1 6.50 12.62 -36.49
N GLU A 2 7.24 13.39 -35.70
CA GLU A 2 7.59 12.99 -34.33
C GLU A 2 6.31 12.90 -33.49
N ARG A 3 5.92 11.68 -33.10
CA ARG A 3 4.79 11.48 -32.18
C ARG A 3 5.20 12.03 -30.82
N LYS A 4 4.63 13.17 -30.42
CA LYS A 4 4.72 13.72 -29.06
C LYS A 4 4.60 12.58 -28.04
N THR A 5 5.65 12.35 -27.26
CA THR A 5 5.63 11.40 -26.14
C THR A 5 4.54 11.83 -25.17
N LYS A 6 3.47 11.04 -25.09
CA LYS A 6 2.32 11.32 -24.24
C LYS A 6 2.81 11.49 -22.80
N GLN A 7 2.60 12.67 -22.22
CA GLN A 7 3.01 13.00 -20.85
C GLN A 7 2.43 11.96 -19.89
N GLY A 8 3.24 11.44 -18.97
CA GLY A 8 2.82 10.41 -18.02
C GLY A 8 1.60 10.87 -17.21
N TYR A 9 0.66 9.96 -16.96
CA TYR A 9 -0.52 10.27 -16.15
C TYR A 9 -0.11 10.59 -14.70
N SER A 10 -0.65 11.69 -14.15
CA SER A 10 -0.45 12.03 -12.74
C SER A 10 -1.16 11.04 -11.82
N VAL A 11 -0.65 10.89 -10.59
CA VAL A 11 -1.23 9.98 -9.58
C VAL A 11 -2.71 10.31 -9.34
N SER A 12 -3.05 11.60 -9.23
CA SER A 12 -4.43 12.06 -9.06
C SER A 12 -5.36 11.64 -10.20
N LYS A 13 -4.89 11.72 -11.46
CA LYS A 13 -5.66 11.26 -12.63
C LYS A 13 -5.86 9.75 -12.61
N ASN A 14 -4.85 8.99 -12.19
CA ASN A 14 -4.95 7.52 -12.06
C ASN A 14 -5.94 7.11 -10.96
N VAL A 15 -5.89 7.78 -9.81
CA VAL A 15 -6.85 7.57 -8.70
C VAL A 15 -8.26 7.92 -9.15
N GLY A 16 -8.45 9.07 -9.80
CA GLY A 16 -9.75 9.48 -10.33
C GLY A 16 -10.30 8.50 -11.36
N TRP A 17 -9.46 7.98 -12.26
CA TRP A 17 -9.85 6.95 -13.21
C TRP A 17 -10.25 5.64 -12.52
N MET A 18 -9.51 5.20 -11.49
CA MET A 18 -9.86 3.99 -10.72
C MET A 18 -11.20 4.14 -10.00
N ILE A 19 -11.45 5.29 -9.38
CA ILE A 19 -12.74 5.60 -8.74
C ILE A 19 -13.86 5.63 -9.78
N GLN A 20 -13.65 6.27 -10.92
CA GLN A 20 -14.65 6.31 -11.99
C GLN A 20 -14.94 4.90 -12.56
N ASN A 21 -13.92 4.07 -12.73
CA ASN A 21 -14.06 2.70 -13.21
C ASN A 21 -14.84 1.83 -12.20
N ALA A 22 -14.54 1.96 -10.90
CA ALA A 22 -15.31 1.29 -9.86
C ALA A 22 -16.74 1.82 -9.79
N TRP A 23 -16.97 3.13 -9.90
CA TRP A 23 -18.32 3.68 -9.85
C TRP A 23 -19.23 3.17 -10.98
N LYS A 24 -18.66 2.95 -12.17
CA LYS A 24 -19.39 2.43 -13.33
C LYS A 24 -19.65 0.93 -13.24
N ASN A 25 -18.67 0.15 -12.80
CA ASN A 25 -18.73 -1.31 -12.87
C ASN A 25 -19.12 -1.97 -11.54
N GLU A 26 -18.68 -1.44 -10.40
CA GLU A 26 -18.85 -2.06 -9.08
C GLU A 26 -18.78 -1.03 -7.94
N LYS A 27 -19.92 -0.36 -7.67
CA LYS A 27 -20.01 0.71 -6.65
C LYS A 27 -19.75 0.21 -5.23
N SER A 28 -19.93 -1.08 -4.98
CA SER A 28 -19.75 -1.70 -3.66
C SER A 28 -18.36 -1.45 -3.08
N VAL A 29 -17.31 -1.43 -3.93
CA VAL A 29 -15.92 -1.21 -3.50
C VAL A 29 -15.74 0.15 -2.82
N ILE A 30 -16.43 1.18 -3.31
CA ILE A 30 -16.35 2.54 -2.76
C ILE A 30 -17.07 2.59 -1.41
N TRP A 31 -18.27 2.01 -1.32
CA TRP A 31 -19.01 1.93 -0.06
C TRP A 31 -18.26 1.14 1.00
N PHE A 32 -17.65 0.00 0.63
CA PHE A 32 -16.82 -0.75 1.56
C PHE A 32 -15.54 -0.02 1.95
N CYS A 33 -14.94 0.76 1.06
CA CYS A 33 -13.80 1.62 1.40
C CYS A 33 -14.19 2.65 2.47
N LEU A 34 -15.33 3.32 2.30
CA LEU A 34 -15.86 4.29 3.27
C LEU A 34 -16.23 3.62 4.60
N LEU A 35 -16.92 2.47 4.55
CA LEU A 35 -17.30 1.70 5.74
C LEU A 35 -16.07 1.23 6.52
N LEU A 36 -15.03 0.74 5.84
CA LEU A 36 -13.80 0.33 6.51
C LEU A 36 -13.06 1.51 7.16
N ALA A 37 -13.01 2.65 6.48
CA ALA A 37 -12.41 3.85 7.04
C ALA A 37 -13.18 4.31 8.28
N PHE A 38 -14.52 4.32 8.22
CA PHE A 38 -15.38 4.65 9.36
C PHE A 38 -15.20 3.68 10.54
N LEU A 39 -15.21 2.36 10.29
CA LEU A 39 -14.98 1.35 11.34
C LEU A 39 -13.58 1.47 11.95
N GLY A 40 -12.58 1.84 11.14
CA GLY A 40 -11.24 2.13 11.61
C GLY A 40 -11.16 3.32 12.57
N VAL A 41 -11.83 4.43 12.21
CA VAL A 41 -11.96 5.59 13.08
C VAL A 41 -12.69 5.24 14.38
N LEU A 42 -13.82 4.53 14.29
CA LEU A 42 -14.60 4.14 15.46
C LEU A 42 -13.80 3.25 16.41
N LEU A 43 -13.06 2.27 15.87
CA LEU A 43 -12.16 1.43 16.67
C LEU A 43 -11.08 2.26 17.37
N ASN A 44 -10.49 3.21 16.66
CA ASN A 44 -9.46 4.07 17.22
C ASN A 44 -10.02 4.94 18.36
N LEU A 45 -11.21 5.51 18.19
CA LEU A 45 -11.89 6.27 19.23
C LEU A 45 -12.18 5.42 20.48
N VAL A 46 -12.73 4.22 20.29
CA VAL A 46 -13.01 3.31 21.41
C VAL A 46 -11.73 2.97 22.18
N GLN A 47 -10.63 2.72 21.48
CA GLN A 47 -9.32 2.46 22.09
C GLN A 47 -8.75 3.69 22.81
N LEU A 48 -9.02 4.90 22.31
CA LEU A 48 -8.55 6.13 22.92
C LEU A 48 -9.28 6.44 24.23
N PHE A 49 -10.59 6.19 24.29
CA PHE A 49 -11.42 6.53 25.45
C PHE A 49 -11.49 5.45 26.53
N ILE A 50 -11.02 4.22 26.26
CA ILE A 50 -11.09 3.13 27.24
C ILE A 50 -10.29 3.43 28.52
N ALA A 51 -9.07 3.94 28.38
CA ALA A 51 -8.18 4.23 29.49
C ALA A 51 -8.68 5.38 30.39
N PRO A 52 -9.03 6.57 29.85
CA PRO A 52 -9.53 7.66 30.68
C PRO A 52 -10.86 7.34 31.37
N GLU A 53 -11.76 6.59 30.73
CA GLU A 53 -13.04 6.21 31.34
C GLU A 53 -12.85 5.23 32.51
N ILE A 54 -11.97 4.23 32.35
CA ILE A 54 -11.64 3.29 33.43
C ILE A 54 -10.94 4.03 34.57
N LEU A 55 -9.98 4.90 34.26
CA LEU A 55 -9.24 5.65 35.28
C LEU A 55 -10.17 6.59 36.06
N GLY A 56 -11.05 7.32 35.37
CA GLY A 56 -12.04 8.19 36.03
C GLY A 56 -12.96 7.43 36.99
N LYS A 57 -13.40 6.22 36.60
CA LYS A 57 -14.22 5.37 37.50
C LYS A 57 -13.45 4.86 38.73
N VAL A 58 -12.14 4.65 38.60
CA VAL A 58 -11.28 4.28 39.74
C VAL A 58 -11.07 5.49 40.66
N GLU A 59 -10.84 6.68 40.11
CA GLU A 59 -10.65 7.92 40.87
C GLU A 59 -11.92 8.34 41.62
N GLU A 60 -13.10 8.14 41.03
CA GLU A 60 -14.41 8.40 41.65
C GLU A 60 -14.76 7.42 42.78
N GLY A 61 -13.94 6.39 43.03
CA GLY A 61 -14.24 5.35 44.01
C GLY A 61 -15.48 4.51 43.66
N ALA A 62 -15.76 4.34 42.35
CA ALA A 62 -16.95 3.65 41.89
C ALA A 62 -16.95 2.17 42.33
N SER A 63 -18.16 1.60 42.50
CA SER A 63 -18.32 0.20 42.91
C SER A 63 -17.61 -0.75 41.93
N ILE A 64 -16.99 -1.82 42.46
CA ILE A 64 -16.32 -2.87 41.69
C ILE A 64 -17.22 -3.41 40.56
N SER A 65 -18.53 -3.54 40.80
CA SER A 65 -19.50 -3.98 39.79
C SER A 65 -19.57 -3.03 38.58
N SER A 66 -19.48 -1.72 38.82
CA SER A 66 -19.49 -0.72 37.75
C SER A 66 -18.22 -0.79 36.89
N LEU A 67 -17.05 -1.02 37.50
CA LEU A 67 -15.79 -1.20 36.78
C LEU A 67 -15.82 -2.43 35.87
N PHE A 68 -16.26 -3.59 36.39
CA PHE A 68 -16.41 -4.80 35.59
C PHE A 68 -17.41 -4.62 34.45
N THR A 69 -18.50 -3.89 34.68
CA THR A 69 -19.49 -3.59 33.64
C THR A 69 -18.88 -2.72 32.53
N THR A 70 -18.18 -1.64 32.89
CA THR A 70 -17.51 -0.75 31.93
C THR A 70 -16.49 -1.50 31.09
N VAL A 71 -15.61 -2.29 31.73
CA VAL A 71 -14.61 -3.12 31.03
C VAL A 71 -15.30 -4.15 30.12
N GLY A 72 -16.37 -4.79 30.59
CA GLY A 72 -17.16 -5.74 29.81
C GLY A 72 -17.79 -5.10 28.58
N VAL A 73 -18.36 -3.91 28.71
CA VAL A 73 -18.95 -3.15 27.60
C VAL A 73 -17.89 -2.75 26.58
N PHE A 74 -16.77 -2.16 27.00
CA PHE A 74 -15.69 -1.79 26.08
C PHE A 74 -15.08 -3.00 25.37
N SER A 75 -14.86 -4.09 26.11
CA SER A 75 -14.33 -5.34 25.53
C SER A 75 -15.31 -5.96 24.52
N GLY A 76 -16.60 -5.99 24.85
CA GLY A 76 -17.65 -6.46 23.95
C GLY A 76 -17.77 -5.58 22.70
N LEU A 77 -17.74 -4.26 22.87
CA LEU A 77 -17.75 -3.30 21.76
C LEU A 77 -16.52 -3.47 20.85
N LEU A 78 -15.32 -3.59 21.42
CA LEU A 78 -14.10 -3.85 20.66
C LEU A 78 -14.19 -5.17 19.90
N PHE A 79 -14.65 -6.24 20.54
CA PHE A 79 -14.84 -7.53 19.90
C PHE A 79 -15.79 -7.45 18.70
N LEU A 80 -16.94 -6.80 18.88
CA LEU A 80 -17.92 -6.59 17.80
C LEU A 80 -17.35 -5.76 16.66
N LEU A 81 -16.68 -4.64 16.96
CA LEU A 81 -16.12 -3.75 15.96
C LEU A 81 -14.95 -4.40 15.20
N LEU A 82 -14.06 -5.13 15.89
CA LEU A 82 -12.97 -5.87 15.26
C LEU A 82 -13.50 -6.99 14.38
N GLY A 83 -14.48 -7.75 14.87
CA GLY A 83 -15.17 -8.79 14.11
C GLY A 83 -15.84 -8.24 12.86
N LEU A 84 -16.59 -7.15 13.00
CA LEU A 84 -17.26 -6.47 11.89
C LEU A 84 -16.25 -5.91 10.88
N LYS A 85 -15.20 -5.22 11.32
CA LYS A 85 -14.12 -4.72 10.44
C LYS A 85 -13.50 -5.90 9.68
N ARG A 86 -13.21 -7.02 10.35
CA ARG A 86 -12.62 -8.20 9.71
C ARG A 86 -13.55 -8.86 8.70
N TYR A 87 -14.84 -8.95 9.01
CA TYR A 87 -15.88 -9.44 8.10
C TYR A 87 -15.98 -8.57 6.85
N VAL A 88 -16.06 -7.25 7.04
CA VAL A 88 -16.12 -6.29 5.92
C VAL A 88 -14.87 -6.41 5.04
N VAL A 89 -13.67 -6.47 5.63
CA VAL A 89 -12.41 -6.67 4.88
C VAL A 89 -12.50 -7.89 3.97
N LYS A 90 -13.00 -9.02 4.48
CA LYS A 90 -13.16 -10.24 3.69
C LYS A 90 -14.15 -10.04 2.55
N ASN A 91 -15.28 -9.39 2.80
CA ASN A 91 -16.28 -9.13 1.77
C ASN A 91 -15.79 -8.16 0.68
N THR A 92 -14.87 -7.23 1.01
CA THR A 92 -14.32 -6.29 0.02
C THR A 92 -13.55 -6.96 -1.12
N LEU A 93 -13.03 -8.17 -0.90
CA LEU A 93 -12.23 -8.89 -1.90
C LEU A 93 -13.05 -9.16 -3.17
N ILE A 94 -14.33 -9.50 -3.03
CA ILE A 94 -15.20 -9.84 -4.16
C ILE A 94 -15.31 -8.65 -5.12
N GLY A 95 -15.67 -7.46 -4.60
CA GLY A 95 -15.80 -6.26 -5.41
C GLY A 95 -14.47 -5.81 -6.02
N ARG A 96 -13.36 -5.91 -5.27
CA ARG A 96 -12.02 -5.56 -5.76
C ARG A 96 -11.57 -6.47 -6.92
N VAL A 97 -11.83 -7.77 -6.80
CA VAL A 97 -11.56 -8.75 -7.86
C VAL A 97 -12.40 -8.44 -9.10
N PHE A 98 -13.67 -8.05 -8.95
CA PHE A 98 -14.51 -7.70 -10.08
C PHE A 98 -14.00 -6.46 -10.83
N VAL A 99 -13.61 -5.40 -10.11
CA VAL A 99 -12.96 -4.22 -10.72
C VAL A 99 -11.68 -4.61 -11.45
N ARG A 100 -10.84 -5.46 -10.84
CA ARG A 100 -9.61 -5.95 -11.46
C ARG A 100 -9.88 -6.75 -12.72
N MET A 101 -10.87 -7.64 -12.69
CA MET A 101 -11.26 -8.46 -13.84
C MET A 101 -11.76 -7.57 -14.99
N ASN A 102 -12.53 -6.53 -14.70
CA ASN A 102 -12.98 -5.57 -15.71
C ASN A 102 -11.80 -4.85 -16.39
N ILE A 103 -10.79 -4.44 -15.63
CA ILE A 103 -9.56 -3.84 -16.19
C ILE A 103 -8.79 -4.87 -17.03
N ALA A 104 -8.73 -6.13 -16.58
CA ALA A 104 -8.11 -7.22 -17.34
C ALA A 104 -8.80 -7.43 -18.70
N PHE A 105 -10.14 -7.41 -18.72
CA PHE A 105 -10.91 -7.48 -19.97
C PHE A 105 -10.61 -6.30 -20.90
N GLN A 106 -10.53 -5.07 -20.39
CA GLN A 106 -10.18 -3.90 -21.19
C GLN A 106 -8.77 -4.02 -21.81
N ILE A 107 -7.79 -4.52 -21.03
CA ILE A 107 -6.43 -4.76 -21.52
C ILE A 107 -6.41 -5.88 -22.56
N ALA A 108 -7.11 -6.99 -22.31
CA ALA A 108 -7.19 -8.11 -23.24
C ALA A 108 -7.85 -7.68 -24.56
N TYR A 109 -8.95 -6.94 -24.49
CA TYR A 109 -9.61 -6.38 -25.68
C TYR A 109 -8.67 -5.48 -26.46
N LYS A 110 -7.94 -4.57 -25.78
CA LYS A 110 -6.99 -3.67 -26.43
C LYS A 110 -5.80 -4.42 -27.05
N ARG A 111 -5.34 -5.48 -26.40
CA ARG A 111 -4.27 -6.37 -26.88
C ARG A 111 -4.70 -7.12 -28.15
N ASN A 112 -5.95 -7.59 -28.22
CA ASN A 112 -6.43 -8.38 -29.36
C ASN A 112 -6.89 -7.54 -30.55
N THR A 113 -7.17 -6.25 -30.35
CA THR A 113 -7.65 -5.31 -31.39
C THR A 113 -6.57 -4.36 -31.90
N THR A 114 -5.34 -4.48 -31.42
CA THR A 114 -4.23 -3.63 -31.84
C THR A 114 -3.63 -4.10 -33.17
N SER A 115 -3.04 -3.18 -33.94
CA SER A 115 -2.34 -3.52 -35.19
C SER A 115 -1.16 -4.46 -34.96
N TYR A 116 -0.88 -5.34 -35.93
CA TYR A 116 0.20 -6.34 -35.82
C TYR A 116 1.57 -5.74 -35.50
N GLU A 117 1.89 -4.55 -36.03
CA GLU A 117 3.14 -3.82 -35.73
C GLU A 117 3.35 -3.58 -34.22
N ASN A 118 2.26 -3.39 -33.46
CA ASN A 118 2.33 -3.17 -32.02
C ASN A 118 2.70 -4.44 -31.24
N HIS A 119 2.51 -5.63 -31.82
CA HIS A 119 2.93 -6.90 -31.19
C HIS A 119 4.44 -7.12 -31.28
N ILE A 120 5.07 -6.63 -32.33
CA ILE A 120 6.54 -6.73 -32.54
C ILE A 120 7.26 -5.61 -31.79
N ASN A 121 6.58 -4.49 -31.51
CA ASN A 121 7.17 -3.34 -30.83
C ASN A 121 7.46 -3.64 -29.35
N THR A 122 8.74 -3.77 -29.01
CA THR A 122 9.23 -4.04 -27.65
C THR A 122 8.77 -3.02 -26.61
N LYS A 123 8.56 -1.75 -26.99
CA LYS A 123 8.04 -0.71 -26.08
C LYS A 123 6.59 -0.99 -25.70
N VAL A 124 5.76 -1.40 -26.65
CA VAL A 124 4.36 -1.73 -26.40
C VAL A 124 4.24 -3.00 -25.57
N THR A 125 5.02 -4.03 -25.90
CA THR A 125 5.09 -5.28 -25.12
C THR A 125 5.51 -5.03 -23.67
N ARG A 126 6.48 -4.13 -23.43
CA ARG A 126 6.89 -3.75 -22.06
C ARG A 126 5.76 -3.06 -21.29
N ILE A 127 4.98 -2.18 -21.93
CA ILE A 127 3.82 -1.52 -21.31
C ILE A 127 2.74 -2.53 -20.98
N LEU A 128 2.45 -3.46 -21.90
CA LEU A 128 1.46 -4.52 -21.68
C LEU A 128 1.86 -5.41 -20.50
N LYS A 129 3.12 -5.88 -20.46
CA LYS A 129 3.62 -6.70 -19.35
C LYS A 129 3.51 -5.98 -18.01
N LYS A 130 3.79 -4.67 -17.97
CA LYS A 130 3.62 -3.83 -16.77
C LYS A 130 2.16 -3.73 -16.34
N ALA A 131 1.24 -3.63 -17.29
CA ALA A 131 -0.20 -3.61 -17.01
C ALA A 131 -0.69 -4.96 -16.47
N GLU A 132 -0.22 -6.08 -17.04
CA GLU A 132 -0.52 -7.43 -16.55
C GLU A 132 0.02 -7.66 -15.13
N MET A 133 1.26 -7.24 -14.85
CA MET A 133 1.84 -7.30 -13.50
C MET A 133 1.01 -6.52 -12.47
N ALA A 134 0.44 -5.38 -12.86
CA ALA A 134 -0.43 -4.58 -11.99
C ALA A 134 -1.76 -5.29 -11.65
N LEU A 135 -2.14 -6.34 -12.39
CA LEU A 135 -3.34 -7.16 -12.20
C LEU A 135 -3.05 -8.56 -11.67
N HIS A 136 -1.78 -8.92 -11.48
CA HIS A 136 -1.39 -10.32 -11.26
C HIS A 136 -2.01 -10.95 -10.00
N GLY A 137 -2.18 -10.19 -8.92
CA GLY A 137 -2.70 -10.71 -7.66
C GLY A 137 -3.42 -9.68 -6.81
N ASN A 138 -3.87 -10.13 -5.64
CA ASN A 138 -4.61 -9.31 -4.68
C ASN A 138 -3.71 -8.30 -3.94
N GLN A 139 -2.39 -8.47 -4.06
CA GLN A 139 -1.37 -7.54 -3.58
C GLN A 139 -0.83 -6.63 -4.69
N SER A 140 -1.28 -6.82 -5.93
CA SER A 140 -0.87 -5.99 -7.06
C SER A 140 -1.54 -4.61 -7.00
N SER A 141 -0.96 -3.66 -7.74
CA SER A 141 -1.35 -2.25 -7.67
C SER A 141 -2.84 -1.98 -7.91
N ALA A 142 -3.51 -2.78 -8.75
CA ALA A 142 -4.93 -2.61 -9.06
C ALA A 142 -5.87 -2.89 -7.87
N GLU A 143 -5.47 -3.73 -6.91
CA GLU A 143 -6.24 -3.96 -5.68
C GLU A 143 -5.67 -3.17 -4.50
N GLN A 144 -4.35 -3.03 -4.42
CA GLN A 144 -3.67 -2.33 -3.32
C GLN A 144 -4.04 -0.83 -3.24
N ILE A 145 -4.44 -0.22 -4.36
CA ILE A 145 -4.94 1.15 -4.37
C ILE A 145 -6.14 1.34 -3.44
N TRP A 146 -7.04 0.36 -3.35
CA TRP A 146 -8.23 0.45 -2.49
C TRP A 146 -7.85 0.41 -1.03
N THR A 147 -6.93 -0.48 -0.65
CA THR A 147 -6.37 -0.51 0.72
C THR A 147 -5.68 0.82 1.05
N THR A 148 -4.91 1.37 0.12
CA THR A 148 -4.20 2.64 0.33
C THR A 148 -5.18 3.80 0.51
N LEU A 149 -6.25 3.85 -0.29
CA LEU A 149 -7.30 4.86 -0.16
C LEU A 149 -8.06 4.73 1.17
N THR A 150 -8.42 3.51 1.57
CA THR A 150 -9.06 3.26 2.88
C THR A 150 -8.17 3.76 4.02
N ASN A 151 -6.89 3.39 4.00
CA ASN A 151 -5.94 3.82 5.03
C ASN A 151 -5.77 5.35 5.03
N LEU A 152 -5.71 5.98 3.86
CA LEU A 152 -5.58 7.44 3.77
C LEU A 152 -6.80 8.15 4.37
N LEU A 153 -8.01 7.63 4.12
CA LEU A 153 -9.24 8.16 4.71
C LEU A 153 -9.29 7.94 6.22
N GLU A 154 -8.98 6.72 6.69
CA GLU A 154 -8.93 6.37 8.12
C GLU A 154 -7.95 7.28 8.88
N ASN A 155 -6.70 7.35 8.41
CA ASN A 155 -5.67 8.17 9.05
C ASN A 155 -5.97 9.68 8.93
N GLY A 156 -6.53 10.12 7.80
CA GLY A 156 -6.92 11.52 7.62
C GLY A 156 -8.02 11.94 8.60
N MET A 157 -9.05 11.10 8.80
CA MET A 157 -10.10 11.36 9.78
C MET A 157 -9.57 11.32 11.22
N ASN A 158 -8.76 10.31 11.58
CA ASN A 158 -8.14 10.24 12.91
C ASN A 158 -7.26 11.46 13.19
N PHE A 159 -6.51 11.93 12.19
CA PHE A 159 -5.69 13.14 12.33
C PHE A 159 -6.53 14.38 12.62
N ILE A 160 -7.67 14.56 11.93
CA ILE A 160 -8.60 15.67 12.20
C ILE A 160 -9.19 15.57 13.61
N ILE A 161 -9.61 14.37 14.02
CA ILE A 161 -10.12 14.11 15.37
C ILE A 161 -9.06 14.46 16.43
N TYR A 162 -7.82 14.03 16.23
CA TYR A 162 -6.73 14.32 17.16
C TYR A 162 -6.43 15.81 17.22
N LEU A 163 -6.43 16.52 16.08
CA LEU A 163 -6.30 17.98 16.07
C LEU A 163 -7.41 18.66 16.88
N PHE A 164 -8.64 18.17 16.80
CA PHE A 164 -9.76 18.70 17.59
C PHE A 164 -9.58 18.42 19.09
N LEU A 165 -9.18 17.20 19.47
CA LEU A 165 -8.90 16.86 20.87
C LEU A 165 -7.75 17.69 21.45
N LEU A 166 -6.68 17.88 20.68
CA LEU A 166 -5.53 18.73 21.02
C LEU A 166 -5.87 20.21 21.11
N SER A 167 -6.90 20.68 20.40
CA SER A 167 -7.32 22.09 20.46
C SER A 167 -7.90 22.49 21.83
N ASN A 168 -8.31 21.50 22.65
CA ASN A 168 -8.69 21.73 24.04
C ASN A 168 -7.49 21.80 25.00
N LEU A 169 -6.28 21.48 24.52
CA LEU A 169 -5.04 21.58 25.29
C LEU A 169 -4.37 22.93 25.08
N GLU A 170 -3.39 23.23 25.92
CA GLU A 170 -2.54 24.41 25.78
C GLU A 170 -1.90 24.51 24.38
N TRP A 171 -1.97 25.69 23.78
CA TRP A 171 -1.57 25.95 22.39
C TRP A 171 -0.11 25.56 22.07
N TRP A 172 0.77 25.55 23.08
CA TRP A 172 2.18 25.16 22.90
C TRP A 172 2.35 23.65 22.64
N ILE A 173 1.47 22.79 23.16
CA ILE A 173 1.50 21.34 22.91
C ILE A 173 1.16 21.08 21.45
N VAL A 174 0.16 21.78 20.92
CA VAL A 174 -0.23 21.71 19.51
C VAL A 174 0.94 22.08 18.60
N LEU A 175 1.67 23.15 18.91
CA LEU A 175 2.85 23.56 18.15
C LEU A 175 3.98 22.52 18.20
N LEU A 176 4.23 21.91 19.35
CA LEU A 176 5.25 20.87 19.50
C LEU A 176 4.92 19.65 18.61
N VAL A 177 3.67 19.20 18.62
CA VAL A 177 3.21 18.07 17.79
C VAL A 177 3.33 18.40 16.29
N ILE A 178 2.93 19.60 15.87
CA ILE A 178 3.07 20.03 14.47
C ILE A 178 4.55 20.12 14.06
N GLY A 179 5.40 20.66 14.93
CA GLY A 179 6.84 20.79 14.68
C GLY A 179 7.52 19.44 14.50
N THR A 180 7.33 18.53 15.46
CA THR A 180 7.88 17.16 15.39
C THR A 180 7.34 16.38 14.19
N GLY A 181 6.03 16.50 13.90
CA GLY A 181 5.41 15.89 12.72
C GLY A 181 5.96 16.42 11.40
N THR A 182 6.22 17.73 11.29
CA THR A 182 6.78 18.34 10.08
C THR A 182 8.20 17.86 9.82
N VAL A 183 9.04 17.78 10.86
CA VAL A 183 10.39 17.23 10.75
C VAL A 183 10.34 15.78 10.27
N SER A 184 9.49 14.96 10.89
CA SER A 184 9.28 13.56 10.49
C SER A 184 8.82 13.43 9.04
N PHE A 185 7.91 14.30 8.59
CA PHE A 185 7.43 14.31 7.21
C PHE A 185 8.53 14.67 6.20
N LEU A 186 9.34 15.70 6.49
CA LEU A 186 10.42 16.12 5.59
C LEU A 186 11.49 15.03 5.42
N VAL A 187 11.85 14.36 6.52
CA VAL A 187 12.78 13.22 6.49
C VAL A 187 12.21 12.08 5.64
N ASN A 188 10.95 11.68 5.89
CA ASN A 188 10.29 10.63 5.13
C ASN A 188 10.10 10.98 3.65
N LYS A 189 9.82 12.25 3.33
CA LYS A 189 9.68 12.74 1.96
C LYS A 189 10.97 12.54 1.17
N LYS A 190 12.13 12.86 1.76
CA LYS A 190 13.44 12.72 1.10
C LYS A 190 13.77 11.25 0.79
N VAL A 191 13.49 10.34 1.73
CA VAL A 191 13.66 8.89 1.52
C VAL A 191 12.72 8.38 0.42
N THR A 192 11.46 8.79 0.46
CA THR A 192 10.46 8.40 -0.53
C THR A 192 10.81 8.94 -1.93
N GLN A 193 11.37 10.14 -2.01
CA GLN A 193 11.81 10.75 -3.26
C GLN A 193 12.98 9.98 -3.87
N TRP A 194 13.97 9.59 -3.09
CA TRP A 194 15.09 8.76 -3.58
C TRP A 194 14.57 7.44 -4.17
N LYS A 195 13.62 6.79 -3.50
CA LYS A 195 12.98 5.57 -4.02
C LYS A 195 12.24 5.84 -5.33
N TYR A 196 11.54 6.97 -5.43
CA TYR A 196 10.82 7.34 -6.65
C TYR A 196 11.76 7.60 -7.84
N GLU A 197 12.88 8.30 -7.59
CA GLU A 197 13.90 8.61 -8.61
C GLU A 197 14.59 7.34 -9.13
N ASN A 198 14.88 6.38 -8.25
CA ASN A 198 15.59 5.15 -8.59
C ASN A 198 14.65 3.98 -8.98
N ARG A 199 13.33 4.20 -9.02
CA ARG A 199 12.34 3.19 -9.38
C ARG A 199 12.61 2.54 -10.75
N LYS A 200 13.13 3.31 -11.72
CA LYS A 200 13.44 2.77 -13.06
C LYS A 200 14.60 1.78 -13.04
N GLU A 201 15.51 1.92 -12.11
CA GLU A 201 16.64 1.00 -11.91
C GLU A 201 16.14 -0.29 -11.27
N GLU A 202 15.32 -0.17 -10.21
CA GLU A 202 14.64 -1.30 -9.56
C GLU A 202 13.82 -2.13 -10.57
N GLU A 203 13.03 -1.46 -11.41
CA GLU A 203 12.21 -2.11 -12.45
C GLU A 203 13.05 -2.90 -13.48
N GLN A 204 14.32 -2.53 -13.72
CA GLN A 204 15.20 -3.27 -14.63
C GLN A 204 15.70 -4.57 -14.02
N TYR A 205 16.15 -4.53 -12.75
CA TYR A 205 16.58 -5.73 -12.04
C TYR A 205 15.45 -6.76 -11.93
N ILE A 206 14.26 -6.31 -11.52
CA ILE A 206 13.08 -7.18 -11.42
C ILE A 206 12.70 -7.77 -12.79
N ALA A 207 12.72 -6.97 -13.85
CA ALA A 207 12.39 -7.46 -15.19
C ALA A 207 13.37 -8.54 -15.68
N HIS A 208 14.65 -8.43 -15.31
CA HIS A 208 15.67 -9.40 -15.69
C HIS A 208 15.54 -10.71 -14.89
N LEU A 209 15.27 -10.63 -13.59
CA LEU A 209 14.97 -11.80 -12.75
C LEU A 209 13.72 -12.55 -13.25
N ASP A 210 12.64 -11.84 -13.55
CA ASP A 210 11.41 -12.43 -14.08
C ASP A 210 11.62 -13.11 -15.45
N TYR A 211 12.48 -12.54 -16.30
CA TYR A 211 12.85 -13.18 -17.57
C TYR A 211 13.62 -14.48 -17.37
N VAL A 212 14.61 -14.49 -16.46
CA VAL A 212 15.41 -15.69 -16.18
C VAL A 212 14.55 -16.79 -15.57
N ASN A 213 13.65 -16.44 -14.64
CA ASN A 213 12.72 -17.42 -14.05
C ASN A 213 11.77 -18.00 -15.10
N ARG A 214 11.13 -17.15 -15.91
CA ARG A 214 10.24 -17.62 -16.99
C ARG A 214 10.95 -18.50 -18.01
N THR A 215 12.20 -18.17 -18.36
CA THR A 215 13.00 -18.97 -19.29
C THR A 215 13.35 -20.33 -18.67
N SER A 216 13.67 -20.36 -17.38
CA SER A 216 14.04 -21.58 -16.65
C SER A 216 12.86 -22.52 -16.42
N GLU A 217 11.65 -21.97 -16.20
CA GLU A 217 10.41 -22.74 -16.01
C GLU A 217 9.76 -23.19 -17.32
N SER A 218 10.22 -22.67 -18.47
CA SER A 218 9.58 -22.92 -19.75
C SER A 218 9.89 -24.32 -20.29
N VAL A 219 8.84 -25.13 -20.46
CA VAL A 219 8.91 -26.45 -21.09
C VAL A 219 9.42 -26.37 -22.54
N THR A 220 9.11 -25.28 -23.26
CA THR A 220 9.57 -25.11 -24.65
C THR A 220 11.07 -24.81 -24.73
N MET A 221 11.60 -24.08 -23.76
CA MET A 221 13.04 -23.74 -23.71
C MET A 221 13.86 -24.84 -23.03
N ALA A 222 13.24 -25.72 -22.24
CA ALA A 222 13.93 -26.77 -21.49
C ALA A 222 14.81 -27.69 -22.36
N LYS A 223 14.35 -27.99 -23.58
CA LYS A 223 15.11 -28.80 -24.54
C LYS A 223 16.37 -28.07 -25.00
N ASP A 224 16.25 -26.81 -25.38
CA ASP A 224 17.37 -25.99 -25.85
C ASP A 224 18.37 -25.74 -24.71
N ILE A 225 17.88 -25.48 -23.50
CA ILE A 225 18.72 -25.32 -22.30
C ILE A 225 19.56 -26.58 -22.05
N ARG A 226 18.97 -27.78 -22.21
CA ARG A 226 19.69 -29.05 -22.04
C ARG A 226 20.66 -29.32 -23.19
N ILE A 227 20.25 -29.10 -24.44
CA ILE A 227 21.09 -29.36 -25.63
C ILE A 227 22.31 -28.44 -25.65
N PHE A 228 22.13 -27.15 -25.36
CA PHE A 228 23.19 -26.15 -25.39
C PHE A 228 23.91 -25.98 -24.04
N GLY A 229 23.53 -26.73 -22.99
CA GLY A 229 24.16 -26.65 -21.67
C GLY A 229 24.01 -25.30 -20.98
N LEU A 230 22.95 -24.53 -21.28
CA LEU A 230 22.77 -23.14 -20.82
C LEU A 230 22.43 -23.01 -19.32
N GLN A 231 22.26 -24.13 -18.61
CA GLN A 231 21.86 -24.13 -17.19
C GLN A 231 22.85 -23.36 -16.30
N GLY A 232 24.16 -23.55 -16.50
CA GLY A 232 25.18 -22.81 -15.74
C GLY A 232 25.12 -21.31 -16.00
N TRP A 233 24.98 -20.94 -17.28
CA TRP A 233 24.89 -19.55 -17.71
C TRP A 233 23.63 -18.83 -17.17
N LEU A 234 22.46 -19.49 -17.21
CA LEU A 234 21.21 -18.97 -16.63
C LEU A 234 21.34 -18.74 -15.11
N ARG A 235 21.95 -19.70 -14.39
CA ARG A 235 22.18 -19.59 -12.95
C ARG A 235 23.13 -18.44 -12.60
N ASP A 236 24.17 -18.23 -13.40
CA ASP A 236 25.12 -17.13 -13.22
C ASP A 236 24.48 -15.76 -13.48
N ILE A 237 23.63 -15.65 -14.49
CA ILE A 237 22.87 -14.41 -14.74
C ILE A 237 21.90 -14.14 -13.59
N HIS A 238 21.18 -15.18 -13.13
CA HIS A 238 20.27 -15.06 -12.00
C HIS A 238 21.02 -14.55 -10.75
N SER A 239 22.13 -15.19 -10.37
CA SER A 239 22.90 -14.82 -9.18
C SER A 239 23.48 -13.41 -9.26
N ARG A 240 24.05 -13.03 -10.41
CA ARG A 240 24.57 -11.67 -10.63
C ARG A 240 23.48 -10.61 -10.50
N THR A 241 22.33 -10.86 -11.12
CA THR A 241 21.20 -9.92 -11.08
C THR A 241 20.63 -9.81 -9.66
N LEU A 242 20.56 -10.92 -8.93
CA LEU A 242 20.13 -10.94 -7.53
C LEU A 242 21.10 -10.16 -6.64
N HIS A 243 22.42 -10.31 -6.83
CA HIS A 243 23.42 -9.53 -6.11
C HIS A 243 23.33 -8.03 -6.38
N LEU A 244 23.08 -7.63 -7.63
CA LEU A 244 22.85 -6.21 -7.98
C LEU A 244 21.58 -5.67 -7.33
N TYR A 245 20.50 -6.46 -7.34
CA TYR A 245 19.26 -6.11 -6.66
C TYR A 245 19.43 -5.97 -5.14
N ASP A 246 20.17 -6.88 -4.51
CA ASP A 246 20.47 -6.82 -3.08
C ASP A 246 21.38 -5.64 -2.73
N ALA A 247 22.36 -5.31 -3.59
CA ALA A 247 23.19 -4.12 -3.42
C ALA A 247 22.35 -2.84 -3.50
N PHE A 248 21.43 -2.77 -4.48
CA PHE A 248 20.47 -1.68 -4.61
C PHE A 248 19.58 -1.54 -3.37
N ARG A 249 19.02 -2.65 -2.86
CA ARG A 249 18.23 -2.66 -1.61
C ARG A 249 19.05 -2.24 -0.39
N LYS A 250 20.32 -2.62 -0.32
CA LYS A 250 21.23 -2.16 0.74
C LYS A 250 21.49 -0.65 0.62
N GLN A 251 21.56 -0.10 -0.59
CA GLN A 251 21.69 1.34 -0.81
C GLN A 251 20.41 2.10 -0.40
N GLU A 252 19.23 1.54 -0.69
CA GLU A 252 17.94 2.04 -0.17
C GLU A 252 17.92 2.04 1.36
N GLY A 253 18.31 0.91 1.97
CA GLY A 253 18.40 0.77 3.42
C GLY A 253 19.39 1.75 4.05
N LYS A 254 20.55 1.98 3.42
CA LYS A 254 21.57 2.94 3.86
C LYS A 254 21.09 4.39 3.75
N SER A 255 20.42 4.78 2.67
CA SER A 255 19.78 6.11 2.56
C SER A 255 18.71 6.34 3.63
N GLY A 256 18.06 5.27 4.13
CA GLY A 256 17.16 5.34 5.29
C GLY A 256 17.87 5.34 6.65
N TYR A 257 18.92 4.53 6.82
CA TYR A 257 19.62 4.31 8.10
C TYR A 257 20.62 5.41 8.48
N TYR A 258 21.35 5.99 7.52
CA TYR A 258 22.40 6.98 7.82
C TYR A 258 21.85 8.35 8.25
N GLN A 259 20.54 8.58 8.19
CA GLN A 259 19.98 9.91 8.44
C GLN A 259 19.22 10.07 9.76
N CYS A 260 18.88 9.01 10.52
CA CYS A 260 18.35 9.16 11.89
C CYS A 260 18.25 7.83 12.69
N PRO A 261 19.27 7.48 13.50
CA PRO A 261 19.08 6.56 14.62
C PRO A 261 18.28 7.20 15.78
N GLY A 262 18.23 8.54 15.84
CA GLY A 262 17.74 9.27 17.02
C GLY A 262 16.22 9.49 17.09
N ILE A 263 15.55 9.89 16.00
CA ILE A 263 14.18 10.42 16.12
C ILE A 263 13.11 9.31 16.20
N SER A 264 13.32 8.19 15.50
CA SER A 264 12.44 7.01 15.64
C SER A 264 12.59 6.33 17.00
N GLY A 265 13.77 6.38 17.62
CA GLY A 265 13.99 5.89 18.98
C GLY A 265 13.35 6.80 20.02
N ILE A 266 13.54 8.12 19.91
CA ILE A 266 13.07 9.08 20.92
C ILE A 266 11.53 9.18 20.95
N ILE A 267 10.85 9.10 19.79
CA ILE A 267 9.37 9.14 19.76
C ILE A 267 8.78 7.80 20.26
N GLY A 268 9.47 6.68 20.07
CA GLY A 268 9.07 5.38 20.62
C GLY A 268 9.29 5.26 22.13
N THR A 269 10.23 6.00 22.70
CA THR A 269 10.55 5.99 24.15
C THR A 269 9.68 6.94 24.97
N PHE A 270 8.97 7.89 24.35
CA PHE A 270 8.08 8.82 25.06
C PHE A 270 6.57 8.47 24.96
N LEU A 271 6.21 7.44 24.20
CA LEU A 271 4.81 6.98 24.03
C LEU A 271 4.58 5.54 24.53
N PHE A 272 5.50 4.98 25.32
CA PHE A 272 5.31 3.77 26.11
C PHE A 272 5.96 3.92 27.49
#